data_AF-A0A317D493-F1
#
_entry.id   AF-A0A317D493-F1
#
_cell.length_a   1.000
_cell.length_b   1.000
_cell.length_c   1.000
_cell.angle_alpha   90.00
_cell.angle_beta   90.00
_cell.angle_gamma   90.00
#
_symmetry.space_group_name_H-M   'P 1'
#
loop_
_entity.id
_entity.type
_entity.pdbx_description
1 polymer ?
#
loop_
_entity_poly.entity_id
_entity_poly.type
_entity_poly.pdbx_seq_one_letter_code
_entity_poly.pdbx_strand_id
1 'polypeptide(L)'
;MTLPVPHLDDRAFLDLVTEARERIRQSCPDWTDLSAHDPGMALLEAFAYLTEVMIYRLNQLPEKAYVAFLNLLGVTRHPPSAAWADVRFTRTGPDRGAVRIPAGTRVAAARGADPRPVVFVTTEPALLPAGETEVTVRLHHCEPVEAELLGTGTGQPGQVLRAAKAPLTRTAEPLDLLLGVEVPAGSVELGAAAREHDGRTFEIWRPVDSFAGLGPQAKVYLVDRASGVVTFAPALDLRSPAGPAAAVTGPGAEGAPGPGTGGPGGGPAATVAAVPPAGRQVRLWDRSGGGPGGNVAAGTLTSLRDPLPGLKVDNPERAGGGRDLESLEAALARGPYEFFAQQRAVTARDYEILAAGSGAVARARAFTRAAVYS
;
A
#
# COMPACT_ATOMS: atom_id res chain seq x y z
N MET A 1 6.20 -24.98 7.15
CA MET A 1 7.41 -25.30 6.37
C MET A 1 7.34 -24.44 5.12
N THR A 2 8.00 -23.29 5.10
CA THR A 2 8.20 -22.51 3.88
C THR A 2 9.18 -23.29 3.01
N LEU A 3 8.85 -23.50 1.73
CA LEU A 3 9.82 -24.04 0.78
C LEU A 3 10.91 -22.98 0.61
N PRO A 4 12.21 -23.31 0.77
CA PRO A 4 13.28 -22.34 0.58
C PRO A 4 13.23 -21.81 -0.86
N VAL A 5 13.41 -20.51 -1.04
CA VAL A 5 13.50 -19.91 -2.38
C VAL A 5 14.77 -20.47 -3.03
N PRO A 6 14.67 -21.23 -4.13
CA PRO A 6 15.86 -21.79 -4.75
C PRO A 6 16.63 -20.67 -5.46
N HIS A 7 17.94 -20.60 -5.21
CA HIS A 7 18.85 -19.99 -6.17
C HIS A 7 18.86 -20.90 -7.40
N LEU A 8 18.29 -20.42 -8.51
CA LEU A 8 18.17 -21.19 -9.74
C LEU A 8 19.53 -21.37 -10.42
N ASP A 9 20.41 -20.40 -10.25
CA ASP A 9 21.79 -20.41 -10.73
C ASP A 9 22.64 -19.54 -9.79
N ASP A 10 23.77 -20.07 -9.32
CA ASP A 10 24.66 -19.45 -8.33
C ASP A 10 26.00 -18.99 -8.91
N ARG A 11 26.19 -19.12 -10.24
CA ARG A 11 27.43 -18.72 -10.91
C ARG A 11 27.62 -17.21 -10.89
N ALA A 12 28.81 -16.78 -10.47
CA ALA A 12 29.26 -15.39 -10.56
C ALA A 12 30.10 -15.16 -11.83
N PHE A 13 30.42 -13.89 -12.11
CA PHE A 13 31.26 -13.50 -13.24
C PHE A 13 32.54 -14.34 -13.37
N LEU A 14 33.25 -14.55 -12.27
CA LEU A 14 34.52 -15.29 -12.28
C LEU A 14 34.32 -16.77 -12.63
N ASP A 15 33.23 -17.38 -12.17
CA ASP A 15 32.89 -18.77 -12.50
C ASP A 15 32.61 -18.91 -13.99
N LEU A 16 31.85 -17.97 -14.55
CA LEU A 16 31.51 -17.92 -15.97
C LEU A 16 32.75 -17.71 -16.86
N VAL A 17 33.66 -16.80 -16.48
CA VAL A 17 34.91 -16.57 -17.21
C VAL A 17 35.81 -17.80 -17.12
N THR A 18 35.91 -18.43 -15.95
CA THR A 18 36.75 -19.61 -15.74
C THR A 18 36.23 -20.79 -16.57
N GLU A 19 34.93 -21.06 -16.50
CA GLU A 19 34.26 -22.11 -17.29
C GLU A 19 34.45 -21.87 -18.79
N ALA A 20 34.28 -20.64 -19.26
CA ALA A 20 34.45 -20.30 -20.67
C ALA A 20 35.90 -20.46 -21.14
N ARG A 21 36.90 -20.11 -20.33
CA ARG A 21 38.33 -20.33 -20.63
C ARG A 21 38.69 -21.81 -20.69
N GLU A 22 38.05 -22.65 -19.87
CA GLU A 22 38.24 -24.10 -19.94
C GLU A 22 37.63 -24.68 -21.22
N ARG A 23 36.43 -24.23 -21.60
CA ARG A 23 35.79 -24.64 -22.86
C ARG A 23 36.61 -24.23 -24.07
N ILE A 24 37.12 -22.99 -24.14
CA ILE A 24 37.97 -22.51 -25.24
C ILE A 24 39.20 -23.40 -25.41
N ARG A 25 39.88 -23.74 -24.32
CA ARG A 25 41.07 -24.63 -24.36
C ARG A 25 40.77 -26.01 -24.94
N GLN A 26 39.53 -26.49 -24.81
CA GLN A 26 39.12 -27.80 -25.33
C GLN A 26 38.60 -27.72 -26.76
N SER A 27 37.87 -26.66 -27.13
CA SER A 27 37.18 -26.55 -28.42
C SER A 27 37.94 -25.75 -29.48
N CYS A 28 38.85 -24.87 -29.07
CA CYS A 28 39.53 -23.91 -29.94
C CYS A 28 41.05 -23.88 -29.65
N PRO A 29 41.78 -24.97 -29.96
CA PRO A 29 43.21 -25.07 -29.64
C PRO A 29 44.09 -24.02 -30.34
N ASP A 30 43.62 -23.46 -31.46
CA ASP A 30 44.33 -22.40 -32.21
C ASP A 30 44.26 -21.02 -31.52
N TRP A 31 43.35 -20.83 -30.55
CA TRP A 31 43.25 -19.59 -29.79
C TRP A 31 44.15 -19.64 -28.56
N THR A 32 45.36 -19.11 -28.69
CA THR A 32 46.42 -19.25 -27.67
C THR A 32 46.52 -18.11 -26.67
N ASP A 33 46.14 -16.88 -27.05
CA ASP A 33 46.16 -15.72 -26.15
C ASP A 33 44.83 -15.59 -25.40
N LEU A 34 44.84 -15.93 -24.12
CA LEU A 34 43.70 -15.78 -23.20
C LEU A 34 44.01 -14.76 -22.09
N SER A 35 44.82 -13.75 -22.42
CA SER A 35 45.13 -12.63 -21.53
C SER A 35 44.06 -11.53 -21.61
N ALA A 36 44.11 -10.57 -20.69
CA ALA A 36 43.21 -9.42 -20.69
C ALA A 36 43.42 -8.47 -21.89
N HIS A 37 44.50 -8.63 -22.66
CA HIS A 37 44.79 -7.81 -23.83
C HIS A 37 44.16 -8.37 -25.12
N ASP A 38 43.68 -9.62 -25.08
CA ASP A 38 43.01 -10.22 -26.21
C ASP A 38 41.58 -9.66 -26.35
N PRO A 39 41.21 -9.08 -27.51
CA PRO A 39 39.86 -8.56 -27.73
C PRO A 39 38.78 -9.64 -27.64
N GLY A 40 39.10 -10.91 -27.93
CA GLY A 40 38.17 -12.02 -27.76
C GLY A 40 37.85 -12.27 -26.28
N MET A 41 38.85 -12.24 -25.42
CA MET A 41 38.66 -12.31 -23.96
C MET A 41 37.86 -11.13 -23.41
N ALA A 42 38.07 -9.91 -23.92
CA ALA A 42 37.26 -8.76 -23.53
C ALA A 42 35.77 -8.93 -23.88
N LEU A 43 35.46 -9.50 -25.05
CA LEU A 43 34.08 -9.84 -25.42
C LEU A 43 33.51 -10.94 -24.52
N LEU A 44 34.30 -11.96 -24.20
CA LEU A 44 33.90 -13.04 -23.30
C LEU A 44 33.57 -12.52 -21.90
N GLU A 45 34.41 -11.64 -21.35
CA GLU A 45 34.12 -10.98 -20.08
C GLU A 45 32.84 -10.15 -20.17
N ALA A 46 32.61 -9.41 -21.25
CA ALA A 46 31.35 -8.69 -21.46
C ALA A 46 30.12 -9.65 -21.46
N PHE A 47 30.22 -10.80 -22.13
CA PHE A 47 29.15 -11.81 -22.13
C PHE A 47 28.96 -12.49 -20.77
N ALA A 48 30.04 -12.74 -20.04
CA ALA A 48 29.99 -13.26 -18.68
C ALA A 48 29.26 -12.28 -17.75
N TYR A 49 29.57 -10.98 -17.85
CA TYR A 49 28.86 -9.93 -17.11
C TYR A 49 27.37 -9.87 -17.48
N LEU A 50 27.03 -9.90 -18.78
CA LEU A 50 25.64 -9.93 -19.22
C LEU A 50 24.90 -11.17 -18.67
N THR A 51 25.57 -12.31 -18.64
CA THR A 51 25.01 -13.57 -18.13
C THR A 51 24.83 -13.52 -16.62
N GLU A 52 25.77 -12.96 -15.85
CA GLU A 52 25.61 -12.73 -14.41
C GLU A 52 24.41 -11.80 -14.12
N VAL A 53 24.22 -10.74 -14.92
CA VAL A 53 23.03 -9.89 -14.83
C VAL A 53 21.74 -10.67 -15.15
N MET A 54 21.77 -11.60 -16.11
CA MET A 54 20.64 -12.48 -16.40
C MET A 54 20.36 -13.47 -15.28
N ILE A 55 21.40 -14.07 -14.69
CA ILE A 55 21.31 -14.97 -13.52
C ILE A 55 20.70 -14.22 -12.34
N TYR A 56 21.16 -13.00 -12.07
CA TYR A 56 20.56 -12.14 -11.05
C TYR A 56 19.06 -11.94 -11.30
N ARG A 57 18.66 -11.58 -12.53
CA ARG A 57 17.24 -11.41 -12.90
C ARG A 57 16.43 -12.70 -12.77
N LEU A 58 17.02 -13.84 -13.11
CA LEU A 58 16.39 -15.15 -13.00
C LEU A 58 16.14 -15.50 -11.53
N ASN A 59 17.10 -15.22 -10.64
CA ASN A 59 16.95 -15.43 -9.19
C ASN A 59 15.93 -14.48 -8.54
N GLN A 60 15.57 -13.37 -9.19
CA GLN A 60 14.48 -12.47 -8.76
C GLN A 60 13.09 -12.94 -9.23
N LEU A 61 13.01 -13.81 -10.24
CA LEU A 61 11.74 -14.31 -10.79
C LEU A 61 10.93 -15.14 -9.77
N PRO A 62 11.54 -16.04 -8.96
CA PRO A 62 10.85 -16.70 -7.85
C PRO A 62 10.17 -15.71 -6.92
N GLU A 63 10.86 -14.64 -6.50
CA GLU A 63 10.32 -13.64 -5.58
C GLU A 63 9.05 -12.99 -6.14
N LYS A 64 9.12 -12.52 -7.39
CA LYS A 64 7.99 -11.91 -8.08
C LYS A 64 6.83 -12.89 -8.28
N ALA A 65 7.11 -14.15 -8.59
CA ALA A 65 6.11 -15.19 -8.74
C ALA A 65 5.39 -15.45 -7.40
N TYR A 66 6.12 -15.53 -6.29
CA TYR A 66 5.51 -15.68 -4.96
C TYR A 66 4.61 -14.51 -4.59
N VAL A 67 5.04 -13.27 -4.81
CA VAL A 67 4.19 -12.09 -4.60
C VAL A 67 2.93 -12.16 -5.47
N ALA A 68 3.06 -12.57 -6.73
CA ALA A 68 1.91 -12.73 -7.62
C ALA A 68 0.95 -13.84 -7.16
N PHE A 69 1.47 -14.97 -6.68
CA PHE A 69 0.65 -16.06 -6.11
C PHE A 69 -0.01 -15.65 -4.80
N LEU A 70 0.68 -14.93 -3.92
CA LEU A 70 0.09 -14.37 -2.70
C LEU A 70 -1.05 -13.41 -3.04
N ASN A 71 -0.84 -12.50 -3.98
CA ASN A 71 -1.87 -11.58 -4.46
C ASN A 71 -3.07 -12.33 -5.08
N LEU A 72 -2.81 -13.43 -5.82
CA LEU A 72 -3.87 -14.29 -6.37
C LEU A 72 -4.68 -14.97 -5.26
N LEU A 73 -4.03 -15.34 -4.16
CA LEU A 73 -4.69 -15.85 -2.95
C LEU A 73 -5.37 -14.75 -2.12
N GLY A 74 -5.31 -13.48 -2.54
CA GLY A 74 -5.83 -12.35 -1.78
C GLY A 74 -4.97 -11.95 -0.57
N VAL A 75 -3.76 -12.49 -0.45
CA VAL A 75 -2.80 -12.18 0.61
C VAL A 75 -1.91 -11.03 0.14
N THR A 76 -2.01 -9.88 0.80
CA THR A 76 -1.12 -8.74 0.56
C THR A 76 -0.11 -8.62 1.69
N ARG A 77 1.05 -8.01 1.41
CA ARG A 77 2.04 -7.70 2.45
C ARG A 77 1.47 -6.62 3.36
N HIS A 78 1.64 -6.76 4.68
CA HIS A 78 1.28 -5.66 5.57
C HIS A 78 2.09 -4.40 5.23
N PRO A 79 1.43 -3.24 5.04
CA PRO A 79 2.12 -2.01 4.71
C PRO A 79 3.03 -1.55 5.86
N PRO A 80 4.02 -0.69 5.57
CA PRO A 80 4.77 -0.03 6.64
C PRO A 80 3.82 0.79 7.51
N SER A 81 4.17 0.96 8.78
CA SER A 81 3.47 1.85 9.70
C SER A 81 4.38 2.94 10.25
N ALA A 82 3.85 4.14 10.37
CA ALA A 82 4.53 5.28 10.97
C ALA A 82 4.51 5.16 12.50
N ALA A 83 5.63 5.49 13.14
CA ALA A 83 5.64 5.70 14.57
C ALA A 83 4.84 6.97 14.90
N TRP A 84 4.19 6.99 16.05
CA TRP A 84 3.48 8.16 16.53
C TRP A 84 3.81 8.44 17.99
N ALA A 85 3.65 9.69 18.39
CA ALA A 85 3.79 10.13 19.77
C ALA A 85 2.82 11.27 20.04
N ASP A 86 2.23 11.26 21.23
CA ASP A 86 1.55 12.44 21.77
C ASP A 86 2.63 13.33 22.39
N VAL A 87 2.88 14.48 21.76
CA VAL A 87 3.85 15.46 22.24
C VAL A 87 3.12 16.60 22.92
N ARG A 88 3.77 17.16 23.91
CA ARG A 88 3.27 18.28 24.69
C ARG A 88 3.96 19.55 24.23
N PHE A 89 3.16 20.52 23.81
CA PHE A 89 3.62 21.89 23.59
C PHE A 89 3.34 22.70 24.85
N THR A 90 4.39 23.26 25.46
CA THR A 90 4.27 24.07 26.67
C THR A 90 4.71 25.50 26.42
N ARG A 91 3.97 26.45 26.96
CA ARG A 91 4.26 27.88 26.90
C ARG A 91 5.46 28.24 27.78
N THR A 92 6.40 29.04 27.24
CA THR A 92 7.63 29.46 27.94
C THR A 92 7.65 30.94 28.35
N GLY A 93 6.71 31.75 27.85
CA GLY A 93 6.63 33.18 28.11
C GLY A 93 5.39 33.63 28.91
N PRO A 94 5.33 34.94 29.26
CA PRO A 94 4.18 35.53 29.95
C PRO A 94 2.97 35.74 29.02
N ASP A 95 3.17 35.75 27.70
CA ASP A 95 2.09 35.90 26.72
C ASP A 95 1.06 34.78 26.91
N ARG A 96 -0.21 35.14 27.13
CA ARG A 96 -1.33 34.22 27.34
C ARG A 96 -2.28 34.18 26.14
N GLY A 97 -1.89 34.72 24.99
CA GLY A 97 -2.64 34.62 23.74
C GLY A 97 -2.77 33.17 23.25
N ALA A 98 -3.80 32.92 22.44
CA ALA A 98 -3.96 31.63 21.78
C ALA A 98 -2.85 31.43 20.73
N VAL A 99 -2.24 30.25 20.70
CA VAL A 99 -1.15 29.93 19.78
C VAL A 99 -1.58 28.79 18.87
N ARG A 100 -1.55 29.03 17.56
CA ARG A 100 -1.87 28.01 16.54
C ARG A 100 -0.64 27.17 16.24
N ILE A 101 -0.82 25.86 16.21
CA ILE A 101 0.17 24.87 15.77
C ILE A 101 -0.32 24.34 14.42
N PRO A 102 0.26 24.79 13.28
CA PRO A 102 -0.19 24.34 11.96
C PRO A 102 0.00 22.83 11.76
N ALA A 103 -0.80 22.23 10.88
CA ALA A 103 -0.45 20.95 10.28
C ALA A 103 0.88 21.08 9.51
N GLY A 104 1.69 20.04 9.52
CA GLY A 104 3.03 20.01 8.95
C GLY A 104 4.13 20.56 9.86
N THR A 105 3.83 20.96 11.09
CA THR A 105 4.84 21.39 12.08
C THR A 105 5.78 20.23 12.39
N ARG A 106 7.09 20.44 12.20
CA ARG A 106 8.12 19.42 12.39
C ARG A 106 8.79 19.49 13.77
N VAL A 107 8.81 18.36 14.46
CA VAL A 107 9.55 18.15 15.71
C VAL A 107 10.57 17.04 15.50
N ALA A 108 11.82 17.29 15.86
CA ALA A 108 12.89 16.31 15.75
C ALA A 108 13.31 15.77 17.12
N ALA A 109 13.75 14.51 17.12
CA ALA A 109 14.53 13.98 18.22
C ALA A 109 15.81 14.82 18.38
N ALA A 110 16.21 15.09 19.62
CA ALA A 110 17.52 15.67 19.93
C ALA A 110 18.63 14.84 19.25
N ARG A 111 19.70 15.51 18.79
CA ARG A 111 20.81 14.83 18.10
C ARG A 111 21.39 13.72 18.98
N GLY A 112 21.14 12.47 18.60
CA GLY A 112 21.94 11.31 18.97
C GLY A 112 23.10 11.12 17.97
N ALA A 113 23.78 9.98 18.03
CA ALA A 113 24.90 9.64 17.13
C ALA A 113 24.51 9.48 15.64
N ASP A 114 23.22 9.55 15.29
CA ASP A 114 22.72 9.37 13.93
C ASP A 114 22.85 10.65 13.10
N PRO A 115 23.46 10.61 11.90
CA PRO A 115 23.59 11.77 11.02
C PRO A 115 22.26 12.34 10.51
N ARG A 116 21.16 11.56 10.51
CA ARG A 116 19.83 12.06 10.10
C ARG A 116 18.91 12.17 11.32
N PRO A 117 18.41 13.37 11.67
CA PRO A 117 17.50 13.50 12.79
C PRO A 117 16.17 12.81 12.47
N VAL A 118 15.67 12.01 13.41
CA VAL A 118 14.31 11.47 13.35
C VAL A 118 13.34 12.63 13.47
N VAL A 119 12.54 12.89 12.43
CA VAL A 119 11.58 13.98 12.36
C VAL A 119 10.16 13.45 12.39
N PHE A 120 9.33 14.09 13.19
CA PHE A 120 7.91 13.87 13.28
C PHE A 120 7.15 15.11 12.79
N VAL A 121 5.96 14.91 12.24
CA VAL A 121 5.08 15.98 11.72
C VAL A 121 3.73 15.96 12.41
N THR A 122 3.15 17.14 12.63
CA THR A 122 1.72 17.26 12.94
C THR A 122 0.91 17.00 11.68
N THR A 123 -0.10 16.16 11.76
CA THR A 123 -0.98 15.79 10.63
C THR A 123 -2.22 16.67 10.57
N GLU A 124 -2.69 17.14 11.72
CA GLU A 124 -3.79 18.08 11.87
C GLU A 124 -3.33 19.36 12.59
N PRO A 125 -3.96 20.51 12.33
CA PRO A 125 -3.68 21.72 13.08
C PRO A 125 -4.21 21.59 14.51
N ALA A 126 -3.46 22.11 15.47
CA ALA A 126 -3.87 22.22 16.87
C ALA A 126 -3.87 23.68 17.33
N LEU A 127 -4.61 23.95 18.41
CA LEU A 127 -4.67 25.25 19.05
C LEU A 127 -4.32 25.09 20.52
N LEU A 128 -3.33 25.85 21.00
CA LEU A 128 -3.16 26.11 22.43
C LEU A 128 -4.08 27.29 22.79
N PRO A 129 -5.17 27.09 23.55
CA PRO A 129 -6.09 28.16 23.89
C PRO A 129 -5.42 29.27 24.71
N ALA A 130 -6.05 30.45 24.72
CA ALA A 130 -5.62 31.53 25.58
C ALA A 130 -5.74 31.12 27.05
N GLY A 131 -4.76 31.52 27.87
CA GLY A 131 -4.72 31.15 29.30
C GLY A 131 -4.19 29.74 29.59
N GLU A 132 -4.28 28.80 28.65
CA GLU A 132 -3.74 27.45 28.81
C GLU A 132 -2.20 27.43 28.75
N THR A 133 -1.63 26.55 29.57
CA THR A 133 -0.16 26.43 29.71
C THR A 133 0.42 25.42 28.74
N GLU A 134 -0.34 24.39 28.39
CA GLU A 134 0.11 23.32 27.50
C GLU A 134 -1.04 22.72 26.68
N VAL A 135 -0.67 22.08 25.57
CA VAL A 135 -1.59 21.31 24.73
C VAL A 135 -0.87 20.04 24.25
N THR A 136 -1.58 18.92 24.25
CA THR A 136 -1.09 17.65 23.71
C THR A 136 -1.50 17.53 22.26
N VAL A 137 -0.54 17.22 21.39
CA VAL A 137 -0.74 17.10 19.95
C VAL A 137 -0.10 15.80 19.47
N ARG A 138 -0.84 15.04 18.66
CA ARG A 138 -0.32 13.81 18.07
C ARG A 138 0.56 14.11 16.87
N LEU A 139 1.73 13.48 16.84
CA LEU A 139 2.69 13.59 15.76
C LEU A 139 3.02 12.21 15.18
N HIS A 140 3.40 12.18 13.90
CA HIS A 140 3.74 10.97 13.16
C HIS A 140 5.12 11.07 12.51
N HIS A 141 5.88 9.97 12.53
CA HIS A 141 7.13 9.82 11.78
C HIS A 141 6.81 9.38 10.34
N CYS A 142 6.39 10.33 9.52
CA CYS A 142 6.08 10.11 8.11
C CYS A 142 6.22 11.42 7.33
N GLU A 143 6.24 11.30 6.00
CA GLU A 143 6.14 12.44 5.09
C GLU A 143 4.70 12.50 4.54
N PRO A 144 3.99 13.63 4.71
CA PRO A 144 2.67 13.79 4.13
C PRO A 144 2.76 13.87 2.61
N VAL A 145 1.93 13.07 1.93
CA VAL A 145 1.76 13.12 0.48
C VAL A 145 0.44 13.85 0.21
N GLU A 146 0.54 15.07 -0.28
CA GLU A 146 -0.61 15.92 -0.56
C GLU A 146 -1.05 15.79 -2.02
N ALA A 147 -2.27 15.29 -2.23
CA ALA A 147 -2.98 15.28 -3.51
C ALA A 147 -2.16 14.74 -4.70
N GLU A 148 -1.49 13.59 -4.53
CA GLU A 148 -0.77 12.93 -5.62
C GLU A 148 -1.74 12.58 -6.76
N LEU A 149 -1.39 12.92 -7.99
CA LEU A 149 -2.19 12.55 -9.17
C LEU A 149 -1.92 11.08 -9.53
N LEU A 150 -2.91 10.22 -9.31
CA LEU A 150 -2.86 8.81 -9.73
C LEU A 150 -3.14 8.63 -11.21
N GLY A 151 -3.96 9.53 -11.78
CA GLY A 151 -4.36 9.51 -13.18
C GLY A 151 -5.71 10.16 -13.40
N THR A 152 -6.32 9.86 -14.55
CA THR A 152 -7.66 10.31 -14.91
C THR A 152 -8.62 9.13 -15.04
N GLY A 153 -9.87 9.31 -14.63
CA GLY A 153 -10.92 8.33 -14.83
C GLY A 153 -11.11 8.01 -16.31
N THR A 154 -11.35 6.76 -16.63
CA THR A 154 -11.67 6.31 -18.00
C THR A 154 -13.18 6.27 -18.25
N GLY A 155 -14.00 6.33 -17.21
CA GLY A 155 -15.43 6.03 -17.26
C GLY A 155 -15.73 4.55 -17.50
N GLN A 156 -14.71 3.68 -17.52
CA GLN A 156 -14.85 2.25 -17.77
C GLN A 156 -14.61 1.45 -16.49
N PRO A 157 -15.30 0.31 -16.32
CA PRO A 157 -15.09 -0.58 -15.18
C PRO A 157 -13.71 -1.25 -15.22
N GLY A 158 -13.26 -1.70 -14.04
CA GLY A 158 -12.00 -2.43 -13.88
C GLY A 158 -10.75 -1.55 -14.04
N GLN A 159 -10.90 -0.22 -13.98
CA GLN A 159 -9.77 0.69 -14.02
C GLN A 159 -8.82 0.43 -12.84
N VAL A 160 -7.52 0.37 -13.13
CA VAL A 160 -6.46 0.24 -12.13
C VAL A 160 -5.53 1.44 -12.26
N LEU A 161 -5.26 2.10 -11.14
CA LEU A 161 -4.29 3.20 -11.03
C LEU A 161 -3.20 2.82 -10.03
N ARG A 162 -2.06 3.51 -10.08
CA ARG A 162 -0.91 3.23 -9.21
C ARG A 162 -0.34 4.52 -8.65
N ALA A 163 -0.13 4.54 -7.33
CA ALA A 163 0.62 5.60 -6.67
C ALA A 163 2.12 5.50 -7.00
N ALA A 164 2.73 6.63 -7.30
CA ALA A 164 4.16 6.79 -7.50
C ALA A 164 4.95 6.64 -6.21
N LYS A 165 4.40 7.10 -5.07
CA LYS A 165 5.05 7.02 -3.75
C LYS A 165 4.64 5.77 -2.95
N ALA A 166 4.74 4.58 -3.55
CA ALA A 166 4.57 3.32 -2.82
C ALA A 166 5.85 2.93 -2.05
N PRO A 167 5.75 2.23 -0.91
CA PRO A 167 4.53 1.80 -0.21
C PRO A 167 3.79 2.95 0.51
N LEU A 168 2.46 2.80 0.60
CA LEU A 168 1.54 3.71 1.29
C LEU A 168 1.53 3.39 2.80
N THR A 169 1.92 4.35 3.62
CA THR A 169 2.19 4.12 5.06
C THR A 169 0.92 4.20 5.88
N ARG A 170 0.69 3.23 6.77
CA ARG A 170 -0.38 3.32 7.76
C ARG A 170 0.03 4.22 8.92
N THR A 171 -0.93 4.99 9.44
CA THR A 171 -0.76 5.70 10.72
C THR A 171 -1.73 5.17 11.77
N ALA A 172 -1.68 5.75 12.98
CA ALA A 172 -2.69 5.48 14.00
C ALA A 172 -3.98 6.31 13.78
N GLU A 173 -4.01 7.17 12.77
CA GLU A 173 -5.18 7.99 12.45
C GLU A 173 -6.26 7.16 11.75
N PRO A 174 -7.55 7.37 12.06
CA PRO A 174 -8.64 6.68 11.37
C PRO A 174 -8.71 6.98 9.86
N LEU A 175 -8.35 8.20 9.45
CA LEU A 175 -8.33 8.67 8.07
C LEU A 175 -6.88 8.93 7.62
N ASP A 176 -6.09 7.86 7.52
CA ASP A 176 -4.69 7.94 7.12
C ASP A 176 -4.45 7.96 5.60
N LEU A 177 -5.49 7.67 4.81
CA LEU A 177 -5.49 7.71 3.36
C LEU A 177 -6.85 8.11 2.82
N LEU A 178 -6.83 9.00 1.84
CA LEU A 178 -8.00 9.52 1.15
C LEU A 178 -7.78 9.48 -0.34
N LEU A 179 -8.72 8.90 -1.05
CA LEU A 179 -8.77 8.95 -2.51
C LEU A 179 -9.94 9.83 -2.92
N GLY A 180 -9.64 10.87 -3.67
CA GLY A 180 -10.62 11.80 -4.20
C GLY A 180 -10.78 11.65 -5.70
N VAL A 181 -12.03 11.65 -6.17
CA VAL A 181 -12.37 11.72 -7.59
C VAL A 181 -12.94 13.11 -7.88
N GLU A 182 -12.40 13.78 -8.90
CA GLU A 182 -12.82 15.12 -9.29
C GLU A 182 -14.30 15.15 -9.67
N VAL A 183 -15.02 16.08 -9.06
CA VAL A 183 -16.43 16.37 -9.32
C VAL A 183 -16.60 17.85 -9.69
N PRO A 184 -17.63 18.21 -10.47
CA PRO A 184 -17.97 19.61 -10.72
C PRO A 184 -18.13 20.39 -9.40
N ALA A 185 -17.73 21.65 -9.40
CA ALA A 185 -17.92 22.52 -8.24
C ALA A 185 -19.41 22.59 -7.86
N GLY A 186 -19.69 22.42 -6.57
CA GLY A 186 -21.06 22.43 -6.05
C GLY A 186 -21.89 21.17 -6.33
N SER A 187 -21.31 20.11 -6.93
CA SER A 187 -22.00 18.84 -7.18
C SER A 187 -21.65 17.73 -6.18
N VAL A 188 -21.03 18.07 -5.05
CA VAL A 188 -20.78 17.12 -3.96
C VAL A 188 -22.12 16.77 -3.32
N GLU A 189 -22.40 15.48 -3.18
CA GLU A 189 -23.63 15.00 -2.54
C GLU A 189 -23.69 15.43 -1.07
N LEU A 190 -24.91 15.70 -0.57
CA LEU A 190 -25.10 16.12 0.81
C LEU A 190 -24.59 15.03 1.78
N GLY A 191 -23.64 15.41 2.64
CA GLY A 191 -23.01 14.49 3.61
C GLY A 191 -21.80 13.73 3.07
N ALA A 192 -21.46 13.86 1.78
CA ALA A 192 -20.23 13.29 1.25
C ALA A 192 -19.00 14.08 1.74
N ALA A 193 -17.92 13.36 2.07
CA ALA A 193 -16.65 13.98 2.35
C ALA A 193 -16.03 14.50 1.05
N ALA A 194 -15.53 15.74 1.06
CA ALA A 194 -14.86 16.33 -0.10
C ALA A 194 -13.62 17.13 0.31
N ARG A 195 -12.70 17.30 -0.63
CA ARG A 195 -11.52 18.16 -0.49
C ARG A 195 -11.38 19.08 -1.68
N GLU A 196 -10.84 20.27 -1.42
CA GLU A 196 -10.40 21.19 -2.47
C GLU A 196 -8.91 21.07 -2.67
N HIS A 197 -8.48 21.09 -3.94
CA HIS A 197 -7.08 21.16 -4.31
C HIS A 197 -6.94 21.80 -5.70
N ASP A 198 -6.05 22.78 -5.83
CA ASP A 198 -5.83 23.56 -7.06
C ASP A 198 -7.13 24.12 -7.67
N GLY A 199 -8.06 24.58 -6.82
CA GLY A 199 -9.35 25.13 -7.26
C GLY A 199 -10.35 24.11 -7.80
N ARG A 200 -10.08 22.80 -7.62
CA ARG A 200 -10.98 21.69 -7.99
C ARG A 200 -11.52 21.00 -6.75
N THR A 201 -12.74 20.48 -6.87
CA THR A 201 -13.39 19.72 -5.81
C THR A 201 -13.26 18.23 -6.06
N PHE A 202 -12.85 17.49 -5.04
CA PHE A 202 -12.68 16.04 -5.06
C PHE A 202 -13.60 15.41 -4.04
N GLU A 203 -14.49 14.54 -4.49
CA GLU A 203 -15.32 13.74 -3.59
C GLU A 203 -14.52 12.53 -3.13
N ILE A 204 -14.48 12.30 -1.81
CA ILE A 204 -13.69 11.25 -1.19
C ILE A 204 -14.43 9.93 -1.26
N TRP A 205 -13.80 8.96 -1.91
CA TRP A 205 -14.30 7.59 -2.01
C TRP A 205 -13.80 6.77 -0.83
N ARG A 206 -14.48 5.66 -0.52
CA ARG A 206 -14.16 4.83 0.64
C ARG A 206 -13.38 3.56 0.24
N PRO A 207 -12.28 3.21 0.92
CA PRO A 207 -11.62 1.93 0.71
C PRO A 207 -12.50 0.79 1.24
N VAL A 208 -12.51 -0.35 0.53
CA VAL A 208 -13.17 -1.59 0.96
C VAL A 208 -12.24 -2.77 0.76
N ASP A 209 -12.53 -3.90 1.41
CA ASP A 209 -11.76 -5.15 1.24
C ASP A 209 -12.28 -5.98 0.04
N SER A 210 -13.53 -5.75 -0.37
CA SER A 210 -14.17 -6.42 -1.50
C SER A 210 -15.32 -5.59 -2.05
N PHE A 211 -15.62 -5.78 -3.34
CA PHE A 211 -16.80 -5.20 -3.99
C PHE A 211 -18.09 -6.03 -3.76
N ALA A 212 -18.00 -7.16 -3.06
CA ALA A 212 -19.14 -8.04 -2.83
C ALA A 212 -20.26 -7.34 -2.03
N GLY A 213 -21.50 -7.49 -2.50
CA GLY A 213 -22.69 -6.94 -1.83
C GLY A 213 -22.86 -5.42 -1.95
N LEU A 214 -22.06 -4.76 -2.80
CA LEU A 214 -22.18 -3.34 -3.09
C LEU A 214 -23.11 -3.09 -4.28
N GLY A 215 -23.64 -1.86 -4.35
CA GLY A 215 -24.48 -1.41 -5.46
C GLY A 215 -23.70 -0.52 -6.44
N PRO A 216 -24.20 -0.33 -7.68
CA PRO A 216 -23.51 0.39 -8.76
C PRO A 216 -23.20 1.87 -8.46
N GLN A 217 -23.84 2.47 -7.45
CA GLN A 217 -23.60 3.84 -7.01
C GLN A 217 -22.59 3.95 -5.86
N ALA A 218 -22.11 2.81 -5.32
CA ALA A 218 -21.17 2.81 -4.21
C ALA A 218 -19.81 3.38 -4.67
N LYS A 219 -19.43 4.53 -4.12
CA LYS A 219 -18.16 5.22 -4.37
C LYS A 219 -17.04 4.59 -3.54
N VAL A 220 -16.51 3.48 -4.02
CA VAL A 220 -15.53 2.66 -3.31
C VAL A 220 -14.37 2.22 -4.21
N TYR A 221 -13.27 1.80 -3.58
CA TYR A 221 -12.10 1.23 -4.27
C TYR A 221 -11.40 0.21 -3.37
N LEU A 222 -10.59 -0.65 -3.99
CA LEU A 222 -9.62 -1.49 -3.28
C LEU A 222 -8.25 -0.81 -3.34
N VAL A 223 -7.45 -0.96 -2.30
CA VAL A 223 -6.07 -0.47 -2.28
C VAL A 223 -5.12 -1.53 -1.72
N ASP A 224 -4.10 -1.88 -2.50
CA ASP A 224 -2.92 -2.56 -1.99
C ASP A 224 -1.89 -1.50 -1.64
N ARG A 225 -1.75 -1.23 -0.33
CA ARG A 225 -0.84 -0.22 0.20
C ARG A 225 0.63 -0.60 0.01
N ALA A 226 0.97 -1.89 -0.06
CA ALA A 226 2.34 -2.31 -0.27
C ALA A 226 2.83 -1.95 -1.67
N SER A 227 1.99 -2.15 -2.69
CA SER A 227 2.33 -1.86 -4.08
C SER A 227 1.83 -0.50 -4.60
N GLY A 228 0.97 0.17 -3.83
CA GLY A 228 0.30 1.42 -4.23
C GLY A 228 -0.76 1.24 -5.31
N VAL A 229 -1.25 0.01 -5.52
CA VAL A 229 -2.28 -0.27 -6.53
C VAL A 229 -3.65 0.11 -5.99
N VAL A 230 -4.38 0.90 -6.78
CA VAL A 230 -5.79 1.23 -6.55
C VAL A 230 -6.62 0.58 -7.65
N THR A 231 -7.59 -0.23 -7.25
CA THR A 231 -8.49 -0.93 -8.17
C THR A 231 -9.91 -0.42 -8.00
N PHE A 232 -10.53 -0.01 -9.10
CA PHE A 232 -11.94 0.36 -9.16
C PHE A 232 -12.80 -0.84 -9.59
N ALA A 233 -14.11 -0.71 -9.36
CA ALA A 233 -15.06 -1.81 -9.53
C ALA A 233 -15.03 -2.41 -10.94
N PRO A 234 -14.94 -3.75 -11.06
CA PRO A 234 -15.06 -4.43 -12.35
C PRO A 234 -16.53 -4.43 -12.83
N ALA A 235 -16.74 -4.82 -14.09
CA ALA A 235 -18.06 -5.18 -14.58
C ALA A 235 -18.33 -6.64 -14.23
N LEU A 236 -19.55 -6.93 -13.80
CA LEU A 236 -20.04 -8.29 -13.64
C LEU A 236 -21.10 -8.57 -14.69
N ASP A 237 -20.88 -9.65 -15.43
CA ASP A 237 -21.89 -10.25 -16.28
C ASP A 237 -22.85 -11.05 -15.40
N LEU A 238 -23.89 -10.38 -14.90
CA LEU A 238 -24.95 -11.01 -14.12
C LEU A 238 -25.94 -11.75 -15.02
N ARG A 239 -25.45 -12.67 -15.86
CA ARG A 239 -26.32 -13.70 -16.43
C ARG A 239 -26.83 -14.55 -15.27
N SER A 240 -28.11 -14.43 -14.96
CA SER A 240 -28.77 -15.46 -14.16
C SER A 240 -28.51 -16.80 -14.86
N PRO A 241 -28.01 -17.85 -14.19
CA PRO A 241 -28.07 -19.18 -14.80
C PRO A 241 -29.54 -19.39 -15.12
N ALA A 242 -29.85 -19.59 -16.40
CA ALA A 242 -31.21 -19.88 -16.82
C ALA A 242 -31.67 -21.09 -15.99
N GLY A 243 -32.58 -20.87 -15.04
CA GLY A 243 -33.31 -21.98 -14.43
C GLY A 243 -33.96 -22.76 -15.57
N PRO A 244 -34.08 -24.09 -15.48
CA PRO A 244 -34.66 -24.88 -16.55
C PRO A 244 -36.03 -24.29 -16.87
N ALA A 245 -36.16 -23.77 -18.09
CA ALA A 245 -37.42 -23.23 -18.59
C ALA A 245 -38.45 -24.36 -18.48
N ALA A 246 -39.39 -24.19 -17.56
CA ALA A 246 -40.58 -25.03 -17.52
C ALA A 246 -41.30 -24.83 -18.86
N ALA A 247 -41.10 -25.78 -19.77
CA ALA A 247 -41.84 -25.89 -21.00
C ALA A 247 -43.30 -26.19 -20.64
N VAL A 248 -44.11 -25.14 -20.51
CA VAL A 248 -45.56 -25.24 -20.65
C VAL A 248 -45.85 -25.05 -22.14
N THR A 249 -45.81 -26.16 -22.88
CA THR A 249 -46.34 -26.24 -24.24
C THR A 249 -47.86 -26.34 -24.17
N GLY A 250 -48.56 -25.24 -24.47
CA GLY A 250 -49.95 -25.28 -24.94
C GLY A 250 -49.95 -25.22 -26.48
N PRO A 251 -50.79 -26.00 -27.18
CA PRO A 251 -50.75 -26.06 -28.64
C PRO A 251 -51.61 -24.94 -29.26
N GLY A 252 -51.07 -24.29 -30.28
CA GLY A 252 -51.87 -23.55 -31.27
C GLY A 252 -51.59 -22.06 -31.35
N ALA A 253 -50.67 -21.69 -32.24
CA ALA A 253 -50.83 -20.56 -33.17
C ALA A 253 -49.57 -20.47 -34.06
N GLU A 254 -49.71 -20.93 -35.30
CA GLU A 254 -48.75 -20.71 -36.37
C GLU A 254 -48.70 -19.22 -36.73
N GLY A 255 -47.50 -18.64 -36.70
CA GLY A 255 -47.20 -17.31 -37.22
C GLY A 255 -45.77 -17.30 -37.76
N ALA A 256 -45.63 -17.10 -39.06
CA ALA A 256 -44.37 -17.14 -39.79
C ALA A 256 -43.33 -16.13 -39.23
N PRO A 257 -42.02 -16.47 -39.21
CA PRO A 257 -41.00 -15.56 -38.71
C PRO A 257 -40.64 -14.52 -39.77
N GLY A 258 -40.88 -13.24 -39.47
CA GLY A 258 -40.21 -12.12 -40.15
C GLY A 258 -38.73 -12.03 -39.74
N PRO A 259 -37.87 -11.33 -40.49
CA PRO A 259 -36.46 -11.21 -40.17
C PRO A 259 -36.28 -10.25 -38.98
N GLY A 260 -36.39 -10.78 -37.77
CA GLY A 260 -36.06 -10.07 -36.55
C GLY A 260 -34.54 -10.02 -36.37
N THR A 261 -33.94 -8.85 -36.53
CA THR A 261 -32.59 -8.53 -36.04
C THR A 261 -32.55 -8.45 -34.51
N GLY A 262 -32.79 -9.58 -33.86
CA GLY A 262 -32.68 -9.74 -32.40
C GLY A 262 -31.70 -10.87 -32.09
N GLY A 263 -30.41 -10.55 -32.01
CA GLY A 263 -29.43 -11.46 -31.41
C GLY A 263 -29.83 -11.79 -29.97
N PRO A 264 -29.42 -12.95 -29.42
CA PRO A 264 -29.79 -13.35 -28.07
C PRO A 264 -29.36 -12.24 -27.10
N GLY A 265 -30.35 -11.70 -26.38
CA GLY A 265 -30.24 -10.50 -25.57
C GLY A 265 -29.09 -10.54 -24.57
N GLY A 266 -28.05 -9.76 -24.85
CA GLY A 266 -27.06 -9.37 -23.86
C GLY A 266 -27.63 -8.24 -23.01
N GLY A 267 -28.05 -8.52 -21.78
CA GLY A 267 -28.24 -7.46 -20.79
C GLY A 267 -26.93 -6.69 -20.61
N PRO A 268 -26.97 -5.37 -20.39
CA PRO A 268 -25.75 -4.59 -20.23
C PRO A 268 -24.96 -5.09 -19.02
N ALA A 269 -23.63 -5.23 -19.18
CA ALA A 269 -22.74 -5.56 -18.08
C ALA A 269 -22.92 -4.52 -16.96
N ALA A 270 -23.33 -4.96 -15.78
CA ALA A 270 -23.59 -4.07 -14.65
C ALA A 270 -22.30 -3.88 -13.84
N THR A 271 -21.96 -2.63 -13.51
CA THR A 271 -20.86 -2.36 -12.58
C THR A 271 -21.31 -2.66 -11.15
N VAL A 272 -20.42 -3.21 -10.33
CA VAL A 272 -20.74 -3.50 -8.91
C VAL A 272 -20.49 -2.34 -7.95
N ALA A 273 -19.90 -1.27 -8.46
CA ALA A 273 -19.73 -0.01 -7.76
C ALA A 273 -19.53 1.12 -8.80
N ALA A 274 -19.46 2.36 -8.31
CA ALA A 274 -19.22 3.52 -9.14
C ALA A 274 -17.84 3.43 -9.80
N VAL A 275 -17.71 4.03 -10.98
CA VAL A 275 -16.46 4.11 -11.73
C VAL A 275 -16.02 5.58 -11.85
N PRO A 276 -14.72 5.89 -11.79
CA PRO A 276 -14.24 7.25 -11.99
C PRO A 276 -14.68 7.79 -13.37
N PRO A 277 -15.39 8.93 -13.44
CA PRO A 277 -15.88 9.44 -14.71
C PRO A 277 -14.74 9.81 -15.68
N ALA A 278 -15.01 9.66 -16.98
CA ALA A 278 -14.02 9.94 -18.01
C ALA A 278 -13.44 11.36 -17.90
N GLY A 279 -12.11 11.46 -17.91
CA GLY A 279 -11.37 12.73 -17.88
C GLY A 279 -11.31 13.43 -16.52
N ARG A 280 -11.88 12.85 -15.45
CA ARG A 280 -11.81 13.42 -14.08
C ARG A 280 -10.55 12.97 -13.37
N GLN A 281 -9.86 13.89 -12.71
CA GLN A 281 -8.66 13.54 -11.94
C GLN A 281 -9.00 12.61 -10.77
N VAL A 282 -8.13 11.65 -10.54
CA VAL A 282 -8.12 10.82 -9.34
C VAL A 282 -6.87 11.17 -8.55
N ARG A 283 -7.05 11.63 -7.32
CA ARG A 283 -5.94 12.08 -6.46
C ARG A 283 -5.92 11.35 -5.12
N LEU A 284 -4.71 11.19 -4.58
CA LEU A 284 -4.45 10.48 -3.34
C LEU A 284 -3.81 11.42 -2.31
N TRP A 285 -4.36 11.43 -1.09
CA TRP A 285 -3.73 12.01 0.09
C TRP A 285 -3.36 10.86 1.02
N ASP A 286 -2.09 10.75 1.36
CA ASP A 286 -1.56 9.62 2.12
C ASP A 286 -0.33 10.07 2.93
N ARG A 287 0.35 9.10 3.55
CA ARG A 287 1.64 9.22 4.21
C ARG A 287 2.64 8.27 3.54
N SER A 288 3.85 8.75 3.36
CA SER A 288 4.98 7.94 2.90
C SER A 288 6.06 7.85 3.99
N GLY A 289 6.94 6.87 3.86
CA GLY A 289 8.00 6.62 4.85
C GLY A 289 7.53 5.71 5.99
N GLY A 290 7.73 6.16 7.24
CA GLY A 290 7.54 5.31 8.41
C GLY A 290 8.74 4.38 8.66
N GLY A 291 8.49 3.27 9.35
CA GLY A 291 9.54 2.33 9.73
C GLY A 291 9.98 2.43 11.18
N PRO A 292 10.87 1.53 11.63
CA PRO A 292 11.28 1.40 13.02
C PRO A 292 12.12 2.57 13.51
N GLY A 293 12.72 3.36 12.61
CA GLY A 293 13.51 4.55 12.96
C GLY A 293 12.71 5.62 13.70
N GLY A 294 11.38 5.62 13.57
CA GLY A 294 10.50 6.48 14.34
C GLY A 294 10.29 6.04 15.80
N ASN A 295 10.69 4.84 16.19
CA ASN A 295 10.47 4.36 17.56
C ASN A 295 11.52 4.95 18.51
N VAL A 296 11.20 6.08 19.13
CA VAL A 296 12.11 6.83 20.00
C VAL A 296 11.64 6.84 21.46
N ALA A 297 12.58 6.96 22.38
CA ALA A 297 12.29 7.00 23.81
C ALA A 297 11.52 8.26 24.23
N ALA A 298 10.90 8.22 25.42
CA ALA A 298 10.32 9.41 26.05
C ALA A 298 11.40 10.51 26.24
N GLY A 299 10.99 11.77 26.14
CA GLY A 299 11.85 12.94 26.33
C GLY A 299 12.89 13.19 25.22
N THR A 300 12.79 12.51 24.08
CA THR A 300 13.73 12.68 22.96
C THR A 300 13.27 13.72 21.94
N LEU A 301 11.96 13.85 21.69
CA LEU A 301 11.35 14.79 20.75
C LEU A 301 11.27 16.19 21.36
N THR A 302 12.35 16.95 21.25
CA THR A 302 12.52 18.24 21.94
C THR A 302 12.89 19.41 21.03
N SER A 303 13.24 19.15 19.76
CA SER A 303 13.71 20.17 18.84
C SER A 303 12.63 20.56 17.83
N LEU A 304 12.05 21.75 17.95
CA LEU A 304 11.21 22.32 16.89
C LEU A 304 12.06 22.67 15.67
N ARG A 305 11.71 22.11 14.51
CA ARG A 305 12.33 22.45 13.22
C ARG A 305 11.64 23.64 12.55
N ASP A 306 10.36 23.81 12.84
CA ASP A 306 9.56 24.99 12.49
C ASP A 306 9.32 25.79 13.78
N PRO A 307 10.05 26.89 14.03
CA PRO A 307 9.96 27.62 15.29
C PRO A 307 8.55 28.18 15.55
N LEU A 308 8.01 27.86 16.73
CA LEU A 308 6.77 28.44 17.23
C LEU A 308 7.13 29.35 18.43
N PRO A 309 7.09 30.69 18.27
CA PRO A 309 7.49 31.62 19.32
C PRO A 309 6.76 31.37 20.64
N GLY A 310 7.49 31.34 21.75
CA GLY A 310 6.92 31.16 23.09
C GLY A 310 6.49 29.74 23.42
N LEU A 311 6.79 28.74 22.57
CA LEU A 311 6.53 27.33 22.84
C LEU A 311 7.83 26.50 22.93
N LYS A 312 7.82 25.53 23.83
CA LYS A 312 8.74 24.37 23.83
C LYS A 312 7.95 23.10 23.57
N VAL A 313 8.63 22.04 23.18
CA VAL A 313 8.03 20.72 22.93
C VAL A 313 8.79 19.62 23.67
N ASP A 314 8.05 18.64 24.20
CA ASP A 314 8.58 17.38 24.74
C ASP A 314 7.61 16.23 24.44
N ASN A 315 8.08 14.99 24.41
CA ASN A 315 7.22 13.79 24.38
C ASN A 315 7.25 13.07 25.74
N PRO A 316 6.18 13.17 26.55
CA PRO A 316 6.13 12.50 27.85
C PRO A 316 6.23 10.97 27.75
N GLU A 317 5.69 10.38 26.68
CA GLU A 317 5.76 8.95 26.40
C GLU A 317 6.67 8.63 25.22
N ARG A 318 7.07 7.35 25.09
CA ARG A 318 7.83 6.87 23.94
C ARG A 318 7.01 7.00 22.65
N ALA A 319 7.67 7.29 21.54
CA ALA A 319 7.06 7.10 20.24
C ALA A 319 7.09 5.63 19.84
N GLY A 320 6.00 5.12 19.28
CA GLY A 320 5.87 3.71 18.93
C GLY A 320 4.98 3.47 17.73
N GLY A 321 4.96 2.22 17.25
CA GLY A 321 4.13 1.82 16.11
C GLY A 321 4.85 1.86 14.75
N GLY A 322 6.09 2.34 14.71
CA GLY A 322 6.92 2.34 13.51
C GLY A 322 7.33 0.93 13.10
N ARG A 323 6.98 0.50 11.88
CA ARG A 323 7.36 -0.81 11.32
C ARG A 323 7.64 -0.70 9.83
N ASP A 324 8.61 -1.47 9.36
CA ASP A 324 8.87 -1.62 7.93
C ASP A 324 7.75 -2.40 7.23
N LEU A 325 7.73 -2.31 5.90
CA LEU A 325 6.95 -3.19 5.05
C LEU A 325 7.27 -4.65 5.42
N GLU A 326 6.24 -5.45 5.69
CA GLU A 326 6.40 -6.86 6.06
C GLU A 326 7.25 -7.60 5.03
N SER A 327 8.28 -8.36 5.44
CA SER A 327 9.13 -9.10 4.50
C SER A 327 8.35 -10.15 3.71
N LEU A 328 8.85 -10.55 2.53
CA LEU A 328 8.21 -11.62 1.76
C LEU A 328 8.18 -12.93 2.55
N GLU A 329 9.25 -13.26 3.26
CA GLU A 329 9.32 -14.47 4.09
C GLU A 329 8.20 -14.50 5.14
N ALA A 330 7.97 -13.38 5.82
CA ALA A 330 6.88 -13.26 6.79
C ALA A 330 5.50 -13.37 6.12
N ALA A 331 5.32 -12.74 4.95
CA ALA A 331 4.08 -12.85 4.18
C ALA A 331 3.81 -14.28 3.69
N LEU A 332 4.84 -15.03 3.26
CA LEU A 332 4.73 -16.44 2.88
C LEU A 332 4.39 -17.34 4.07
N ALA A 333 4.96 -17.06 5.24
CA ALA A 333 4.64 -17.79 6.46
C ALA A 333 3.20 -17.51 6.93
N ARG A 334 2.70 -16.28 6.73
CA ARG A 334 1.36 -15.83 7.13
C ARG A 334 0.27 -16.22 6.13
N GLY A 335 0.57 -16.18 4.83
CA GLY A 335 -0.40 -16.29 3.74
C GLY A 335 -1.33 -17.50 3.80
N PRO A 336 -0.84 -18.74 4.05
CA PRO A 336 -1.70 -19.90 4.22
C PRO A 336 -2.76 -19.68 5.30
N TYR A 337 -2.38 -19.08 6.44
CA TYR A 337 -3.31 -18.86 7.54
C TYR A 337 -4.34 -17.77 7.24
N GLU A 338 -3.92 -16.66 6.62
CA GLU A 338 -4.86 -15.59 6.25
C GLU A 338 -5.88 -16.07 5.21
N PHE A 339 -5.44 -16.87 4.23
CA PHE A 339 -6.33 -17.48 3.24
C PHE A 339 -7.43 -18.34 3.90
N PHE A 340 -7.09 -19.13 4.92
CA PHE A 340 -8.08 -19.93 5.64
C PHE A 340 -8.96 -19.12 6.60
N ALA A 341 -8.43 -18.04 7.19
CA ALA A 341 -9.18 -17.20 8.12
C ALA A 341 -10.25 -16.32 7.42
N GLN A 342 -10.07 -15.99 6.14
CA GLN A 342 -11.02 -15.19 5.34
C GLN A 342 -11.52 -13.90 6.05
N GLN A 343 -10.62 -13.19 6.74
CA GLN A 343 -10.94 -11.98 7.51
C GLN A 343 -11.95 -12.22 8.66
N ARG A 344 -12.02 -13.44 9.21
CA ARG A 344 -12.90 -13.79 10.35
C ARG A 344 -12.08 -14.34 11.51
N ALA A 345 -12.39 -13.87 12.72
CA ALA A 345 -11.75 -14.33 13.94
C ALA A 345 -12.57 -15.45 14.60
N VAL A 346 -12.16 -16.72 14.46
CA VAL A 346 -12.83 -17.86 15.10
C VAL A 346 -11.93 -18.48 16.18
N THR A 347 -10.69 -18.78 15.83
CA THR A 347 -9.67 -19.32 16.73
C THR A 347 -8.86 -18.20 17.38
N ALA A 348 -8.22 -18.47 18.52
CA ALA A 348 -7.28 -17.52 19.13
C ALA A 348 -6.20 -17.08 18.12
N ARG A 349 -5.73 -17.98 17.28
CA ARG A 349 -4.73 -17.66 16.25
C ARG A 349 -5.26 -16.67 15.21
N ASP A 350 -6.54 -16.74 14.85
CA ASP A 350 -7.15 -15.78 13.91
C ASP A 350 -7.17 -14.38 14.52
N TYR A 351 -7.48 -14.25 15.82
CA TYR A 351 -7.37 -12.97 16.54
C TYR A 351 -5.94 -12.42 16.52
N GLU A 352 -4.93 -13.27 16.71
CA GLU A 352 -3.53 -12.85 16.63
C GLU A 352 -3.16 -12.33 15.23
N ILE A 353 -3.57 -13.04 14.18
CA ILE A 353 -3.27 -12.70 12.79
C ILE A 353 -3.93 -11.36 12.41
N LEU A 354 -5.23 -11.22 12.70
CA LEU A 354 -5.98 -10.00 12.39
C LEU A 354 -5.48 -8.80 13.20
N ALA A 355 -5.14 -9.00 14.48
CA ALA A 355 -4.58 -7.93 15.30
C ALA A 355 -3.19 -7.49 14.80
N ALA A 356 -2.32 -8.42 14.40
CA ALA A 356 -0.99 -8.07 13.88
C ALA A 356 -1.04 -7.27 12.56
N GLY A 357 -2.10 -7.45 11.78
CA GLY A 357 -2.38 -6.70 10.56
C GLY A 357 -2.97 -5.31 10.79
N SER A 358 -3.51 -5.04 11.98
CA SER A 358 -3.83 -3.67 12.38
C SER A 358 -2.54 -2.85 12.55
N GLY A 359 -2.51 -1.64 11.98
CA GLY A 359 -1.33 -0.76 12.05
C GLY A 359 -0.85 -0.59 13.50
N ALA A 360 0.47 -0.45 13.69
CA ALA A 360 1.13 -0.28 14.99
C ALA A 360 1.21 -1.50 15.96
N VAL A 361 0.64 -2.67 15.64
CA VAL A 361 0.76 -3.87 16.51
C VAL A 361 1.98 -4.71 16.16
N ALA A 362 3.05 -4.62 16.95
CA ALA A 362 4.28 -5.40 16.71
C ALA A 362 4.12 -6.91 17.01
N ARG A 363 3.32 -7.25 18.02
CA ARG A 363 3.01 -8.64 18.42
C ARG A 363 1.60 -8.70 18.97
N ALA A 364 0.89 -9.77 18.67
CA ALA A 364 -0.42 -10.08 19.23
C ALA A 364 -0.40 -11.49 19.82
N ARG A 365 -1.06 -11.65 20.97
CA ARG A 365 -1.27 -12.95 21.61
C ARG A 365 -2.72 -13.03 22.05
N ALA A 366 -3.41 -14.10 21.68
CA ALA A 366 -4.78 -14.33 22.09
C ALA A 366 -4.86 -15.64 22.88
N PHE A 367 -5.72 -15.66 23.88
CA PHE A 367 -5.92 -16.81 24.75
C PHE A 367 -7.38 -17.22 24.69
N THR A 368 -7.64 -18.52 24.62
CA THR A 368 -8.99 -19.03 24.84
C THR A 368 -9.31 -18.95 26.32
N ARG A 369 -10.60 -18.83 26.67
CA ARG A 369 -11.01 -18.85 28.08
C ARG A 369 -10.49 -20.10 28.80
N ALA A 370 -10.46 -21.26 28.12
CA ALA A 370 -9.92 -22.49 28.67
C ALA A 370 -8.41 -22.39 29.02
N ALA A 371 -7.62 -21.70 28.20
CA ALA A 371 -6.17 -21.56 28.40
C ALA A 371 -5.79 -20.55 29.51
N VAL A 372 -6.72 -19.70 29.96
CA VAL A 372 -6.50 -18.75 31.06
C VAL A 372 -6.78 -19.38 32.43
N TYR A 373 -7.59 -20.44 32.48
CA TYR A 373 -7.98 -21.13 33.71
C TYR A 373 -7.29 -22.49 33.91
N SER A 374 -6.40 -22.89 33.00
CA SER A 374 -5.48 -24.03 33.13
C SER A 374 -4.10 -23.55 33.56
#